data_AF-A0A0D0CTS0-F1
#
_entry.id   AF-A0A0D0CTS0-F1
#
_cell.length_a   1.000
_cell.length_b   1.000
_cell.length_c   1.000
_cell.angle_alpha   90.00
_cell.angle_beta   90.00
_cell.angle_gamma   90.00
#
_symmetry.space_group_name_H-M   'P 1'
#
loop_
_entity.id
_entity.type
_entity.pdbx_description
1 polymer ?
#
loop_
_entity_poly.entity_id
_entity_poly.type
_entity_poly.pdbx_seq_one_letter_code
_entity_poly.pdbx_strand_id
1 'polypeptide(L)'
;TQFCMLVSHLCRAPIACLFAFDGPERPAVKRGRKVFTNEPDYFQLSRRLIKAFNFNIHDARGDADAALAVFNKFGAVDAVLTKDGDVFPFGAPCILRVNMYVIFSKTYLLAESTPSKLVVDIYHARDIRRQLGLT
;
A
#
# COMPACT_ATOMS: atom_id res chain seq x y z
N THR A 1 -13.99 4.04 -10.82
CA THR A 1 -14.39 5.20 -9.98
C THR A 1 -13.61 5.29 -8.68
N GLN A 2 -13.54 4.24 -7.85
CA GLN A 2 -12.86 4.28 -6.54
C GLN A 2 -11.38 4.68 -6.59
N PHE A 3 -10.58 4.13 -7.53
CA PHE A 3 -9.16 4.50 -7.66
C PHE A 3 -8.98 5.98 -7.98
N CYS A 4 -9.77 6.54 -8.90
CA CYS A 4 -9.71 7.97 -9.24
C CYS A 4 -9.96 8.87 -8.03
N MET A 5 -10.94 8.51 -7.19
CA MET A 5 -11.22 9.23 -5.96
C MET A 5 -10.04 9.17 -4.98
N LEU A 6 -9.38 8.01 -4.87
CA LEU A 6 -8.16 7.87 -4.05
C LEU A 6 -7.05 8.80 -4.55
N VAL A 7 -6.73 8.79 -5.85
CA VAL A 7 -5.67 9.64 -6.40
C VAL A 7 -5.99 11.13 -6.22
N SER A 8 -7.27 11.50 -6.42
CA SER A 8 -7.77 12.86 -6.14
C SER A 8 -7.65 13.26 -4.67
N HIS A 9 -7.88 12.33 -3.73
CA HIS A 9 -7.68 12.62 -2.31
C HIS A 9 -6.20 12.82 -1.97
N LEU A 10 -5.32 11.95 -2.49
CA LEU A 10 -3.89 12.03 -2.27
C LEU A 10 -3.29 13.34 -2.81
N CYS A 11 -3.75 13.84 -3.97
CA CYS A 11 -3.22 15.07 -4.55
C CYS A 11 -3.55 16.35 -3.77
N ARG A 12 -4.52 16.27 -2.86
CA ARG A 12 -4.91 17.39 -1.98
C ARG A 12 -4.10 17.41 -0.68
N ALA A 13 -3.35 16.35 -0.40
CA ALA A 13 -2.47 16.28 0.76
C ALA A 13 -1.06 16.76 0.39
N PRO A 14 -0.31 17.36 1.33
CA PRO A 14 1.07 17.79 1.10
C PRO A 14 2.04 16.59 1.16
N ILE A 15 1.86 15.63 0.24
CA ILE A 15 2.61 14.37 0.18
C ILE A 15 3.14 14.13 -1.24
N ALA A 16 4.27 13.43 -1.34
CA ALA A 16 4.76 12.87 -2.59
C ALA A 16 4.39 11.39 -2.65
N CYS A 17 3.73 10.96 -3.73
CA CYS A 17 3.29 9.58 -3.89
C CYS A 17 4.13 8.85 -4.95
N LEU A 18 4.55 7.63 -4.60
CA LEU A 18 5.12 6.64 -5.51
C LEU A 18 4.23 5.40 -5.52
N PHE A 19 3.73 5.03 -6.70
CA PHE A 19 2.91 3.84 -6.90
C PHE A 19 3.78 2.72 -7.45
N ALA A 20 3.89 1.61 -6.72
CA ALA A 20 4.61 0.43 -7.18
C ALA A 20 3.67 -0.56 -7.86
N PHE A 21 4.09 -1.11 -9.00
CA PHE A 21 3.41 -2.18 -9.71
C PHE A 21 4.26 -3.45 -9.68
N ASP A 22 3.59 -4.60 -9.59
CA ASP A 22 4.22 -5.91 -9.65
C ASP A 22 4.96 -6.11 -10.98
N GLY A 23 6.13 -6.75 -10.89
CA GLY A 23 6.94 -7.14 -12.03
C GLY A 23 6.78 -8.60 -12.46
N PRO A 24 7.46 -8.98 -13.57
CA PRO A 24 7.36 -10.33 -14.14
C PRO A 24 8.02 -11.41 -13.26
N GLU A 25 8.95 -11.07 -12.37
CA GLU A 25 9.64 -12.03 -11.49
C GLU A 25 8.84 -12.35 -10.22
N ARG A 26 7.56 -11.92 -10.12
CA ARG A 26 6.73 -12.25 -8.96
C ARG A 26 6.44 -13.75 -8.86
N PRO A 27 6.23 -14.30 -7.65
CA PRO A 27 5.97 -15.73 -7.48
C PRO A 27 4.76 -16.20 -8.29
N ALA A 28 4.91 -17.29 -9.05
CA ALA A 28 3.82 -17.89 -9.82
C ALA A 28 2.69 -18.44 -8.94
N VAL A 29 2.98 -18.67 -7.65
CA VAL A 29 2.02 -19.10 -6.63
C VAL A 29 2.18 -18.18 -5.41
N LYS A 30 1.10 -17.48 -5.02
CA LYS A 30 1.03 -16.65 -3.81
C LYS A 30 -0.11 -17.16 -2.94
N ARG A 31 0.19 -17.48 -1.67
CA ARG A 31 -0.77 -18.01 -0.67
C ARG A 31 -1.55 -19.25 -1.17
N GLY A 32 -0.85 -20.17 -1.85
CA GLY A 32 -1.45 -21.40 -2.39
C GLY A 32 -2.34 -21.20 -3.63
N ARG A 33 -2.41 -20.00 -4.20
CA ARG A 33 -3.15 -19.69 -5.42
C ARG A 33 -2.21 -19.32 -6.55
N LYS A 34 -2.51 -19.82 -7.76
CA LYS A 34 -1.79 -19.42 -8.97
C LYS A 34 -2.00 -17.94 -9.23
N VAL A 35 -0.92 -17.21 -9.44
CA VAL A 35 -0.95 -15.80 -9.80
C VAL A 35 -1.07 -15.71 -11.32
N PHE A 36 -2.09 -14.99 -11.80
CA PHE A 36 -2.21 -14.68 -13.22
C PHE A 36 -1.19 -13.60 -13.58
N THR A 37 -0.29 -13.92 -14.49
CA THR A 37 0.82 -13.04 -14.89
C THR A 37 0.40 -11.89 -15.80
N ASN A 38 -0.71 -12.04 -16.53
CA ASN A 38 -1.20 -11.01 -17.44
C ASN A 38 -1.69 -9.79 -16.65
N GLU A 39 -1.09 -8.62 -16.91
CA GLU A 39 -1.61 -7.35 -16.41
C GLU A 39 -2.99 -7.09 -17.04
N PRO A 40 -4.04 -6.87 -16.24
CA PRO A 40 -5.34 -6.49 -16.78
C PRO A 40 -5.31 -5.10 -17.43
N ASP A 41 -6.14 -4.87 -18.45
CA ASP A 41 -6.19 -3.60 -19.20
C ASP A 41 -6.36 -2.36 -18.31
N TYR A 42 -7.05 -2.50 -17.18
CA TYR A 42 -7.26 -1.40 -16.23
C TYR A 42 -5.97 -0.92 -15.53
N PHE A 43 -4.87 -1.68 -15.56
CA PHE A 43 -3.55 -1.21 -15.10
C PHE A 43 -3.01 -0.09 -16.00
N GLN A 44 -3.25 -0.17 -17.31
CA GLN A 44 -2.83 0.90 -18.22
C GLN A 44 -3.62 2.19 -17.94
N LEU A 45 -4.92 2.06 -17.64
CA LEU A 45 -5.75 3.19 -17.25
C LEU A 45 -5.30 3.79 -15.90
N SER A 46 -4.96 2.96 -14.91
CA SER A 46 -4.47 3.45 -13.62
C SER A 46 -3.13 4.17 -13.75
N ARG A 47 -2.18 3.65 -14.54
CA ARG A 47 -0.91 4.32 -14.85
C ARG A 47 -1.10 5.69 -15.49
N ARG A 48 -2.01 5.81 -16.47
CA ARG A 48 -2.34 7.11 -17.10
C ARG A 48 -2.90 8.09 -16.08
N LEU A 49 -3.77 7.62 -15.19
CA LEU A 49 -4.36 8.45 -14.15
C LEU A 49 -3.32 8.94 -13.13
N ILE A 50 -2.47 8.03 -12.63
CA ILE A 50 -1.37 8.38 -11.70
C ILE A 50 -0.48 9.47 -12.31
N LYS A 51 -0.08 9.30 -13.57
CA LYS A 51 0.73 10.29 -14.30
C LYS A 51 0.01 11.63 -14.48
N ALA A 52 -1.30 11.62 -14.74
CA ALA A 52 -2.10 12.84 -14.88
C ALA A 52 -2.15 13.68 -13.58
N PHE A 53 -2.04 13.03 -12.41
CA PHE A 53 -1.90 13.68 -11.11
C PHE A 53 -0.44 13.99 -10.73
N ASN A 54 0.51 13.84 -11.67
CA ASN A 54 1.93 14.10 -11.50
C ASN A 54 2.59 13.27 -10.37
N PHE A 55 2.10 12.05 -10.16
CA PHE A 55 2.67 11.10 -9.22
C PHE A 55 3.66 10.13 -9.89
N ASN A 56 4.58 9.61 -9.08
CA ASN A 56 5.62 8.70 -9.55
C ASN A 56 5.10 7.26 -9.67
N ILE A 57 5.63 6.53 -10.64
CA ILE A 57 5.37 5.10 -10.83
C ILE A 57 6.70 4.36 -10.76
N HIS A 58 6.70 3.25 -10.04
CA HIS A 58 7.81 2.30 -10.00
C HIS A 58 7.33 0.93 -10.46
N ASP A 59 8.01 0.36 -11.45
CA ASP A 59 7.80 -1.02 -11.88
C ASP A 59 8.78 -1.90 -11.12
N ALA A 60 8.28 -2.69 -10.17
CA ALA A 60 9.09 -3.63 -9.44
C ALA A 60 9.61 -4.73 -10.40
N ARG A 61 10.70 -5.40 -10.03
CA ARG A 61 11.13 -6.61 -10.74
C ARG A 61 10.25 -7.81 -10.41
N GLY A 62 9.92 -7.95 -9.12
CA GLY A 62 9.09 -9.02 -8.56
C GLY A 62 7.85 -8.46 -7.87
N ASP A 63 7.71 -8.69 -6.55
CA ASP A 63 6.56 -8.23 -5.77
C ASP A 63 6.69 -6.73 -5.43
N ALA A 64 5.64 -5.95 -5.70
CA ALA A 64 5.59 -4.53 -5.38
C ALA A 64 5.72 -4.27 -3.87
N ASP A 65 5.16 -5.14 -3.03
CA ASP A 65 5.22 -5.02 -1.57
C ASP A 65 6.67 -5.10 -1.08
N ALA A 66 7.46 -6.00 -1.68
CA ALA A 66 8.88 -6.16 -1.37
C ALA A 66 9.70 -4.93 -1.78
N ALA A 67 9.42 -4.37 -2.97
CA ALA A 67 10.09 -3.15 -3.44
C ALA A 67 9.79 -1.96 -2.54
N LEU A 68 8.52 -1.76 -2.15
CA LEU A 68 8.10 -0.69 -1.24
C LEU A 68 8.72 -0.84 0.15
N ALA A 69 8.81 -2.07 0.67
CA ALA A 69 9.48 -2.32 1.95
C ALA A 69 10.96 -1.94 1.91
N VAL A 70 11.66 -2.25 0.82
CA VAL A 70 13.06 -1.84 0.60
C VAL A 70 13.15 -0.31 0.55
N PHE A 71 12.31 0.36 -0.22
CA PHE A 71 12.31 1.83 -0.29
C PHE A 71 12.04 2.47 1.06
N ASN A 72 11.11 1.91 1.85
CA ASN A 72 10.83 2.44 3.18
C ASN A 72 11.98 2.21 4.15
N LYS A 73 12.62 1.02 4.10
CA LYS A 73 13.77 0.68 4.94
C LYS A 73 15.00 1.55 4.67
N PHE A 74 15.22 1.95 3.41
CA PHE A 74 16.36 2.80 3.01
C PHE A 74 16.02 4.29 2.96
N GLY A 75 14.82 4.70 3.35
CA GLY A 75 14.42 6.11 3.43
C GLY A 75 14.13 6.77 2.07
N ALA A 76 13.90 5.99 1.02
CA ALA A 76 13.41 6.51 -0.26
C ALA A 76 11.92 6.90 -0.19
N VAL A 77 11.15 6.28 0.73
CA VAL A 77 9.80 6.70 1.11
C VAL A 77 9.64 6.66 2.62
N ASP A 78 8.85 7.56 3.20
CA ASP A 78 8.69 7.65 4.66
C ASP A 78 7.76 6.58 5.24
N ALA A 79 6.76 6.15 4.47
CA ALA A 79 5.79 5.12 4.87
C ALA A 79 5.21 4.40 3.66
N VAL A 80 4.66 3.21 3.87
CA VAL A 80 3.97 2.42 2.85
C VAL A 80 2.46 2.39 3.11
N LEU A 81 1.66 2.83 2.14
CA LEU A 81 0.19 2.76 2.19
C LEU A 81 -0.29 1.42 1.58
N THR A 82 -0.95 0.58 2.38
CA THR A 82 -1.44 -0.74 1.93
C THR A 82 -2.72 -1.16 2.66
N LYS A 83 -3.38 -2.23 2.20
CA LYS A 83 -4.59 -2.78 2.83
C LYS A 83 -4.29 -3.80 3.92
N ASP A 84 -3.16 -4.49 3.83
CA ASP A 84 -2.76 -5.56 4.75
C ASP A 84 -1.33 -5.35 5.28
N GLY A 85 -0.83 -6.31 6.06
CA GLY A 85 0.47 -6.24 6.73
C GLY A 85 1.59 -6.96 5.99
N ASP A 86 1.39 -7.36 4.72
CA ASP A 86 2.32 -8.25 3.98
C ASP A 86 3.70 -7.62 3.72
N VAL A 87 3.80 -6.31 3.88
CA VAL A 87 5.02 -5.51 3.76
C VAL A 87 5.93 -5.61 5.00
N PHE A 88 5.40 -6.02 6.16
CA PHE A 88 6.21 -6.19 7.38
C PHE A 88 7.27 -7.29 7.26
N PRO A 89 6.96 -8.51 6.77
CA PRO A 89 7.97 -9.55 6.54
C PRO A 89 9.10 -9.13 5.59
N PHE A 90 8.87 -8.18 4.70
CA PHE A 90 9.91 -7.62 3.82
C PHE A 90 10.76 -6.52 4.50
N GLY A 91 10.45 -6.16 5.75
CA GLY A 91 11.24 -5.27 6.59
C GLY A 91 10.83 -3.80 6.55
N ALA A 92 9.60 -3.47 6.16
CA ALA A 92 9.10 -2.11 6.14
C ALA A 92 8.92 -1.53 7.57
N PRO A 93 9.57 -0.40 7.92
CA PRO A 93 9.49 0.17 9.27
C PRO A 93 8.19 0.93 9.60
N CYS A 94 7.49 1.51 8.63
CA CYS A 94 6.29 2.34 8.86
C CYS A 94 5.19 2.08 7.81
N ILE A 95 4.03 1.63 8.28
CA ILE A 95 2.89 1.25 7.45
C ILE A 95 1.68 2.13 7.76
N LEU A 96 1.05 2.65 6.71
CA LEU A 96 -0.27 3.27 6.73
C LEU A 96 -1.26 2.22 6.21
N ARG A 97 -2.01 1.59 7.12
CA ARG A 97 -2.98 0.55 6.75
C ARG A 97 -4.33 1.17 6.49
N VAL A 98 -4.89 0.98 5.30
CA VAL A 98 -6.21 1.50 4.92
C VAL A 98 -7.31 0.78 5.70
N ASN A 99 -8.15 1.54 6.39
CA ASN A 99 -9.30 1.00 7.11
C ASN A 99 -10.45 0.75 6.14
N MET A 100 -10.67 -0.53 5.79
CA MET A 100 -11.70 -0.93 4.81
C MET A 100 -13.08 -1.15 5.42
N TYR A 101 -13.16 -1.29 6.74
CA TYR A 101 -14.40 -1.56 7.48
C TYR A 101 -14.38 -0.80 8.79
N VAL A 102 -15.56 -0.45 9.29
CA VAL A 102 -15.73 0.07 10.65
C VAL A 102 -15.35 -1.01 11.64
N ILE A 103 -14.39 -0.71 12.52
CA ILE A 103 -14.02 -1.60 13.62
C ILE A 103 -14.70 -1.09 14.88
N PHE A 104 -15.50 -1.97 15.48
CA PHE A 104 -16.11 -1.74 16.79
C PHE A 104 -15.18 -2.24 17.88
N SER A 105 -14.41 -1.32 18.48
CA SER A 105 -13.77 -1.59 19.77
C SER A 105 -14.79 -1.32 20.88
N LYS A 106 -14.66 -2.03 22.03
CA LYS A 106 -15.49 -1.78 23.22
C LYS A 106 -15.46 -0.33 23.71
N THR A 107 -14.48 0.46 23.28
CA THR A 107 -14.24 1.83 23.76
C THR A 107 -14.28 2.88 22.64
N TYR A 108 -14.06 2.50 21.37
CA TYR A 108 -13.97 3.46 20.25
C TYR A 108 -14.52 2.90 18.94
N LEU A 109 -15.08 3.80 18.12
CA LEU A 109 -15.44 3.52 16.73
C LEU A 109 -14.29 3.99 15.83
N LEU A 110 -13.56 3.05 15.21
CA LEU A 110 -12.58 3.40 14.19
C LEU A 110 -13.31 3.55 12.86
N ALA A 111 -13.22 4.75 12.28
CA ALA A 111 -13.89 5.07 11.02
C ALA A 111 -13.30 4.27 9.85
N GLU A 112 -14.16 3.91 8.91
CA GLU A 112 -13.74 3.33 7.64
C GLU A 112 -13.34 4.41 6.62
N SER A 113 -12.55 3.99 5.64
CA SER A 113 -12.30 4.75 4.43
C SER A 113 -13.53 4.72 3.54
N THR A 114 -13.95 5.88 3.07
CA THR A 114 -15.00 6.04 2.07
C THR A 114 -14.37 6.55 0.77
N PRO A 115 -15.11 6.57 -0.36
CA PRO A 115 -14.61 7.20 -1.57
C PRO A 115 -14.18 8.67 -1.38
N SER A 116 -14.73 9.39 -0.40
CA SER A 116 -14.41 10.81 -0.13
C SER A 116 -13.43 11.03 1.02
N LYS A 117 -13.12 10.00 1.81
CA LYS A 117 -12.30 10.11 3.02
C LYS A 117 -11.39 8.89 3.15
N LEU A 118 -10.08 9.11 3.07
CA LEU A 118 -9.10 8.08 3.39
C LEU A 118 -8.84 8.07 4.91
N VAL A 119 -9.05 6.92 5.55
CA VAL A 119 -8.74 6.70 6.97
C VAL A 119 -7.71 5.58 7.06
N VAL A 120 -6.61 5.85 7.75
CA VAL A 120 -5.51 4.91 7.89
C VAL A 120 -5.13 4.76 9.35
N ASP A 121 -4.75 3.54 9.71
CA ASP A 121 -4.07 3.25 10.96
C ASP A 121 -2.56 3.24 10.71
N ILE A 122 -1.78 3.80 11.64
CA ILE A 122 -0.33 3.86 11.52
C ILE A 122 0.28 2.76 12.38
N TYR A 123 1.12 1.93 11.77
CA TYR A 123 1.84 0.87 12.45
C TYR A 123 3.34 1.03 12.23
N HIS A 124 4.12 0.93 13.32
CA HIS A 124 5.57 0.84 13.25
C HIS A 124 6.05 -0.55 13.64
N ALA A 125 6.98 -1.10 12.85
CA ALA A 125 7.56 -2.41 13.11
C ALA A 125 8.22 -2.50 14.51
N ARG A 126 8.83 -1.40 14.98
CA ARG A 126 9.44 -1.32 16.33
C ARG A 126 8.43 -1.54 17.45
N ASP A 127 7.20 -1.08 17.27
CA ASP A 127 6.14 -1.17 18.28
C ASP A 127 5.55 -2.57 18.32
N ILE A 128 5.35 -3.18 17.14
CA ILE A 128 4.97 -4.58 16.99
C ILE A 128 5.99 -5.49 17.67
N ARG A 129 7.29 -5.28 17.39
CA ARG A 129 8.37 -6.04 18.02
C ARG A 129 8.37 -5.90 19.55
N ARG A 130 8.20 -4.68 20.05
CA ARG A 130 8.19 -4.41 21.49
C ARG A 130 6.99 -5.04 22.20
N GLN A 131 5.81 -4.99 21.58
CA GLN A 131 4.57 -5.45 22.21
C GLN A 131 4.32 -6.94 22.04
N LEU A 132 4.68 -7.51 20.89
CA LEU A 132 4.34 -8.88 20.51
C LEU A 132 5.56 -9.79 20.32
N GLY A 133 6.79 -9.25 20.33
CA GLY A 133 8.00 -10.04 20.08
C GLY A 133 8.17 -10.50 18.63
N LEU A 134 7.34 -10.02 17.70
CA LEU A 134 7.39 -10.37 16.28
C LEU A 134 8.40 -9.48 15.54
N THR A 135 9.22 -10.08 14.68
CA THR A 135 10.21 -9.39 13.82
C THR A 135 9.87 -9.56 12.36
#